data_AF-A0A8S0YJA6-F1
#
_entry.id   AF-A0A8S0YJA6-F1
#
_cell.length_a   1.000
_cell.length_b   1.000
_cell.length_c   1.000
_cell.angle_alpha   90.00
_cell.angle_beta   90.00
_cell.angle_gamma   90.00
#
_symmetry.space_group_name_H-M   'P 1'
#
loop_
_entity.id
_entity.type
_entity.pdbx_description
1 polymer ?
#
loop_
_entity_poly.entity_id
_entity_poly.type
_entity_poly.pdbx_seq_one_letter_code
_entity_poly.pdbx_strand_id
1 'polypeptide(L)' 'MRGRLLIVEDEESIAAIVKEHLEMEGNNTVTVHVKALREKLHDSVKKPVFIQTVWGIGYRFLGEKNET' A
#
# COMPACT_ATOMS: atom_id res chain seq x y z
N MET A 1 7.78 7.95 -20.70
CA MET A 1 7.73 9.25 -20.00
C MET A 1 8.99 9.37 -19.16
N ARG A 2 9.81 10.41 -19.35
CA ARG A 2 11.03 10.64 -18.55
C ARG A 2 10.60 11.21 -17.19
N GLY A 3 10.87 10.49 -16.11
CA GLY A 3 10.63 10.98 -14.74
C GLY A 3 11.50 12.20 -14.48
N ARG A 4 10.88 13.30 -14.05
CA ARG A 4 11.59 14.53 -13.66
C ARG A 4 11.98 14.36 -12.19
N LEU A 5 13.27 14.30 -11.90
CA LEU A 5 13.77 14.26 -10.53
C LEU A 5 13.63 15.66 -9.92
N LEU A 6 12.77 15.80 -8.90
CA LEU A 6 12.68 16.99 -8.06
C LEU A 6 13.60 16.77 -6.86
N ILE A 7 14.63 17.61 -6.74
CA ILE A 7 15.46 17.70 -5.54
C ILE A 7 14.83 18.79 -4.67
N VAL A 8 14.49 18.44 -3.44
CA VAL A 8 13.81 19.31 -2.47
C VAL A 8 14.68 19.34 -1.22
N GLU A 9 15.06 20.54 -0.77
CA GLU A 9 16.05 20.72 0.31
C GLU A 9 15.43 21.17 1.63
N ASP A 10 14.16 21.60 1.63
CA ASP A 10 13.45 22.11 2.81
C ASP A 10 12.31 21.19 3.28
N GLU A 11 12.16 21.12 4.61
CA GLU A 11 11.17 20.26 5.28
C GLU A 11 9.73 20.63 4.94
N GLU A 12 9.42 21.93 4.80
CA GLU A 12 8.08 22.40 4.45
C GLU A 12 7.65 21.93 3.06
N SER A 13 8.55 21.98 2.07
CA SER A 13 8.26 21.51 0.72
C SER A 13 8.14 19.99 0.65
N ILE A 14 8.93 19.24 1.43
CA ILE A 14 8.74 17.78 1.55
C ILE A 14 7.36 17.49 2.14
N ALA A 15 6.98 18.19 3.22
CA ALA A 15 5.69 18.00 3.87
C ALA A 15 4.52 18.35 2.92
N ALA A 16 4.65 19.42 2.13
CA ALA A 16 3.64 19.83 1.16
C ALA A 16 3.45 18.80 0.04
N ILE A 17 4.55 18.27 -0.53
CA ILE A 17 4.50 17.25 -1.59
C ILE A 17 3.92 15.95 -1.06
N VAL A 18 4.34 15.52 0.14
CA VAL A 18 3.80 14.32 0.78
C VAL A 18 2.31 14.49 1.07
N LYS A 19 1.90 15.66 1.57
CA LYS A 19 0.49 15.97 1.84
C LYS A 19 -0.34 16.00 0.55
N GLU A 20 0.14 16.66 -0.50
CA GLU A 20 -0.52 16.69 -1.81
C GLU A 20 -0.65 15.26 -2.38
N HIS A 21 0.40 14.45 -2.29
CA HIS A 21 0.35 13.05 -2.72
C HIS A 21 -0.68 12.24 -1.92
N LEU A 22 -0.69 12.38 -0.59
CA LEU A 22 -1.65 11.71 0.28
C LEU A 22 -3.10 12.17 0.03
N GLU A 23 -3.31 13.45 -0.27
CA GLU A 23 -4.62 14.03 -0.60
C GLU A 23 -5.09 13.63 -2.00
N MET A 24 -4.19 13.56 -2.99
CA MET A 24 -4.47 13.12 -4.35
C MET A 24 -4.76 11.61 -4.43
N GLU A 25 -4.08 10.80 -3.63
CA GLU A 25 -4.23 9.34 -3.66
C GLU A 25 -5.30 8.79 -2.69
N GLY A 26 -6.14 9.68 -2.12
CA GLY A 26 -7.14 9.38 -1.11
C GLY A 26 -7.87 8.04 -1.27
N ASN A 27 -7.90 7.25 -0.19
CA ASN A 27 -8.59 5.96 0.05
C ASN A 27 -8.39 4.80 -0.97
N ASN A 28 -8.03 5.07 -2.22
CA ASN A 28 -7.78 4.06 -3.25
C ASN A 28 -6.38 3.42 -3.12
N THR A 29 -5.49 4.04 -2.36
CA THR A 29 -4.14 3.55 -2.05
C THR A 29 -4.14 2.23 -1.32
N VAL A 30 -4.96 2.06 -0.29
CA VAL A 30 -4.90 0.84 0.53
C VAL A 30 -5.23 -0.39 -0.30
N THR A 31 -6.24 -0.33 -1.16
CA THR A 31 -6.61 -1.46 -2.03
C THR A 31 -5.53 -1.75 -3.08
N VAL A 32 -4.92 -0.72 -3.67
CA VAL A 32 -3.81 -0.86 -4.63
C VAL A 32 -2.57 -1.46 -3.96
N HIS A 33 -2.20 -0.96 -2.78
CA HIS A 33 -1.05 -1.48 -2.03
C HIS A 33 -1.31 -2.90 -1.54
N VAL A 34 -2.52 -3.22 -1.05
CA VAL A 34 -2.87 -4.60 -0.67
C VAL A 34 -2.83 -5.53 -1.88
N LYS A 35 -3.26 -5.08 -3.05
CA LYS A 35 -3.13 -5.87 -4.29
C LYS A 35 -1.65 -6.12 -4.63
N ALA A 36 -0.81 -5.09 -4.61
CA ALA A 36 0.62 -5.22 -4.89
C ALA A 36 1.34 -6.10 -3.85
N LEU A 37 0.95 -6.03 -2.57
CA LEU A 37 1.47 -6.89 -1.52
C LEU A 37 1.06 -8.35 -1.73
N ARG A 38 -0.21 -8.60 -2.06
CA ARG A 38 -0.68 -9.95 -2.39
C ARG A 38 0.05 -10.54 -3.59
N GLU A 39 0.33 -9.74 -4.62
CA GLU A 39 1.14 -10.18 -5.77
C GLU A 39 2.56 -10.58 -5.34
N LYS A 40 3.25 -9.75 -4.53
CA LYS A 40 4.60 -10.06 -4.03
C LYS A 40 4.65 -11.28 -3.10
N LEU A 41 3.63 -11.44 -2.27
CA LEU A 41 3.49 -12.56 -1.32
C LEU A 41 2.90 -13.83 -1.96
N HIS A 42 2.51 -13.77 -3.24
CA HIS A 42 1.75 -14.83 -3.92
C HIS A 42 0.49 -15.25 -3.13
N ASP A 43 -0.17 -14.27 -2.50
CA ASP A 43 -1.28 -14.48 -1.58
C ASP A 43 -2.64 -14.36 -2.29
N SER A 44 -3.51 -15.36 -2.11
CA SER A 44 -4.80 -15.41 -2.80
C SER A 44 -5.90 -14.72 -2.00
N VAL A 45 -6.74 -13.91 -2.65
CA VAL A 45 -7.93 -13.34 -2.01
C VAL A 45 -8.92 -14.41 -1.54
N LYS A 46 -9.01 -15.54 -2.27
CA LYS A 46 -9.94 -16.64 -1.94
C LYS A 46 -9.45 -17.52 -0.79
N LYS A 47 -8.14 -17.62 -0.62
CA LYS A 47 -7.49 -18.41 0.43
C LYS A 47 -6.29 -17.59 0.96
N PRO A 48 -6.56 -16.52 1.72
CA PRO A 48 -5.51 -15.64 2.19
C PRO A 48 -4.69 -16.33 3.28
N VAL A 49 -3.38 -16.41 3.06
CA VAL A 49 -2.38 -16.85 4.05
C VAL A 49 -1.87 -15.66 4.84
N PHE A 50 -1.69 -14.50 4.20
CA PHE A 50 -1.10 -13.32 4.84
C PHE A 50 -2.08 -12.18 5.05
N ILE A 51 -2.91 -11.85 4.05
CA ILE A 51 -3.77 -10.65 4.08
C ILE A 51 -5.24 -11.03 3.86
N GLN A 52 -6.02 -11.02 4.94
CA GLN A 52 -7.47 -11.24 4.90
C GLN A 52 -8.24 -9.93 4.67
N THR A 53 -9.21 -9.97 3.75
CA THR A 53 -10.19 -8.87 3.61
C THR A 53 -11.30 -9.06 4.66
N VAL A 54 -11.55 -8.03 5.47
CA VAL A 54 -12.67 -7.97 6.41
C VAL A 54 -13.69 -6.96 5.88
N TRP A 55 -14.80 -7.47 5.34
CA TRP A 55 -15.81 -6.66 4.67
C TRP A 55 -16.40 -5.58 5.58
N GLY A 56 -16.48 -4.35 5.06
CA GLY A 56 -16.97 -3.18 5.81
C GLY A 56 -15.98 -2.63 6.85
N ILE A 57 -14.80 -3.24 7.02
CA ILE A 57 -13.80 -2.83 8.02
C ILE A 57 -12.44 -2.51 7.36
N GLY A 58 -11.91 -3.40 6.52
CA GLY A 58 -10.59 -3.21 5.89
C GLY A 58 -9.84 -4.52 5.72
N TYR A 59 -8.55 -4.54 6.11
CA TYR A 59 -7.66 -5.69 5.94
C TYR A 59 -7.04 -6.10 7.28
N ARG A 60 -6.82 -7.42 7.45
CA ARG A 60 -6.15 -8.01 8.61
C ARG A 60 -4.93 -8.81 8.14
N PHE A 61 -3.80 -8.60 8.81
CA PHE A 61 -2.61 -9.41 8.63
C PHE A 61 -2.71 -10.68 9.51
N LEU A 62 -2.55 -11.86 8.91
CA LEU A 62 -2.75 -13.15 9.58
C LEU A 62 -1.46 -13.79 10.13
N GLY A 63 -0.28 -13.45 9.60
CA GLY A 63 0.98 -14.08 10.02
C GLY A 63 1.19 -15.50 9.45
N GLU A 64 2.37 -16.08 9.71
CA GLU A 64 3.12 -17.05 8.88
C GLU A 64 2.41 -18.28 8.30
N LYS A 65 2.88 -18.67 7.10
CA LYS A 65 2.72 -20.00 6.55
C LYS A 65 3.56 -20.94 7.42
N ASN A 66 2.93 -21.77 8.24
CA ASN A 66 3.64 -22.85 8.94
C ASN A 66 4.26 -23.78 7.88
N GLU A 67 5.54 -23.58 7.59
CA GLU A 67 6.36 -24.51 6.82
C GLU A 67 6.63 -25.71 7.74
N THR A 68 5.92 -26.80 7.50
CA THR A 68 6.25 -28.13 8.03
C THR A 68 7.17 -28.84 7.05
#